data_AF-A0A417WJI7-F1
#
_entry.id   AF-A0A417WJI7-F1
#
_cell.length_a   1.000
_cell.length_b   1.000
_cell.length_c   1.000
_cell.angle_alpha   90.00
_cell.angle_beta   90.00
_cell.angle_gamma   90.00
#
_symmetry.space_group_name_H-M   'P 1'
#
loop_
_entity.id
_entity.type
_entity.pdbx_description
1 polymer ?
#
loop_
_entity_poly.entity_id
_entity_poly.type
_entity_poly.pdbx_seq_one_letter_code
_entity_poly.pdbx_strand_id
1 'polypeptide(L)'
;MAELLTRAIVEEYRKRAKALPDTAGQDIRERRELRIELQNRCGITELQAVNILNGFHADSYIVSEYRKAAENASEKAQDHERLGKRGKR
;
A
#
# COMPACT_ATOMS: atom_id res chain seq x y z
N MET A 1 -12.20 0.69 2.08
CA MET A 1 -11.17 1.54 1.45
C MET A 1 -9.84 1.06 1.97
N ALA A 2 -8.86 0.80 1.11
CA ALA A 2 -7.52 0.47 1.56
C ALA A 2 -6.89 1.69 2.24
N GLU A 3 -6.16 1.45 3.33
CA GLU A 3 -5.36 2.48 4.02
C GLU A 3 -4.15 2.86 3.15
N LEU A 4 -3.71 4.11 3.24
CA LEU A 4 -2.52 4.52 2.50
C LEU A 4 -1.28 3.86 3.10
N LEU A 5 -0.39 3.34 2.25
CA LEU A 5 0.89 2.79 2.71
C LEU A 5 1.74 3.92 3.34
N THR A 6 1.96 3.84 4.65
CA THR A 6 2.78 4.80 5.40
C THR A 6 4.03 4.17 5.97
N ARG A 7 5.00 4.99 6.34
CA ARG A 7 6.23 4.54 6.99
C ARG A 7 5.96 3.79 8.30
N ALA A 8 4.97 4.22 9.08
CA ALA A 8 4.57 3.55 10.32
C ALA A 8 4.09 2.11 10.06
N ILE A 9 3.24 1.92 9.06
CA ILE A 9 2.76 0.59 8.66
C ILE A 9 3.94 -0.27 8.18
N VAL A 10 4.79 0.26 7.30
CA VAL A 10 5.98 -0.47 6.83
C VAL A 10 6.85 -0.93 8.00
N GLU A 11 7.16 -0.05 8.96
CA GLU A 11 7.99 -0.38 10.11
C GLU A 11 7.33 -1.43 11.03
N GLU A 12 6.02 -1.32 11.26
CA GLU A 12 5.23 -2.31 12.01
C GLU A 12 5.34 -3.71 11.39
N TYR A 13 5.04 -3.83 10.09
CA TYR A 13 5.06 -5.11 9.38
C TYR A 13 6.48 -5.66 9.23
N ARG A 14 7.50 -4.81 9.05
CA ARG A 14 8.90 -5.23 9.08
C ARG A 14 9.30 -5.79 10.44
N LYS A 15 8.86 -5.16 11.53
CA LYS A 15 9.15 -5.64 12.89
C LYS A 15 8.47 -6.99 13.14
N ARG A 16 7.21 -7.13 12.74
CA ARG A 16 6.48 -8.41 12.81
C ARG A 16 7.15 -9.49 11.98
N ALA A 17 7.56 -9.19 10.74
CA ALA A 17 8.27 -10.13 9.88
C ALA A 17 9.64 -10.57 10.44
N LYS A 18 10.36 -9.67 11.11
CA LYS A 18 11.63 -10.00 11.79
C LYS A 18 11.44 -10.81 13.07
N ALA A 19 10.26 -10.77 13.68
CA ALA A 19 9.93 -11.54 14.87
C ALA A 19 9.52 -12.99 14.53
N LEU A 20 9.19 -13.26 13.26
CA LEU A 20 8.90 -14.60 12.78
C LEU A 20 10.20 -15.43 12.69
N PRO A 21 10.10 -16.77 12.79
CA PRO A 21 11.23 -17.66 12.58
C PRO A 21 11.90 -17.38 11.22
N ASP A 22 13.23 -17.43 11.19
CA ASP A 22 13.97 -17.21 9.94
C ASP A 22 13.71 -18.36 8.96
N THR A 23 12.75 -18.16 8.06
CA THR A 23 12.43 -19.08 6.96
C THR A 23 13.33 -18.85 5.74
N ALA A 24 14.53 -18.28 5.91
CA ALA A 24 15.43 -17.88 4.83
C ALA A 24 14.75 -16.94 3.82
N GLY A 25 13.83 -16.11 4.30
CA GLY A 25 13.08 -15.20 3.43
C GLY A 25 11.96 -15.86 2.60
N GLN A 26 11.58 -17.11 2.88
CA GLN A 26 10.47 -17.77 2.19
C GLN A 26 9.11 -17.23 2.63
N ASP A 27 8.23 -16.96 1.66
CA ASP A 27 6.84 -16.55 1.87
C ASP A 27 5.95 -17.76 2.19
N ILE A 28 6.08 -18.30 3.39
CA ILE A 28 5.36 -19.49 3.84
C ILE A 28 4.68 -19.24 5.19
N ARG A 29 3.58 -19.96 5.44
CA ARG A 29 2.83 -19.96 6.72
C ARG A 29 2.54 -18.54 7.24
N GLU A 30 2.99 -18.22 8.45
CA GLU A 30 2.77 -16.94 9.14
C GLU A 30 3.29 -15.75 8.34
N ARG A 31 4.38 -15.91 7.58
CA ARG A 31 4.94 -14.84 6.75
C ARG A 31 4.03 -14.51 5.56
N ARG A 32 3.43 -15.55 4.97
CA ARG A 32 2.44 -15.42 3.89
C ARG A 32 1.16 -14.76 4.39
N GLU A 33 0.71 -15.10 5.59
CA GLU A 33 -0.44 -14.45 6.23
C GLU A 33 -0.16 -12.96 6.45
N LEU A 34 1.03 -12.64 6.97
CA LEU A 34 1.47 -11.25 7.18
C LEU A 34 1.50 -10.45 5.87
N ARG A 35 1.93 -11.07 4.76
CA ARG A 35 1.92 -10.49 3.41
C ARG A 35 0.49 -10.24 2.91
N ILE A 36 -0.42 -11.20 3.11
CA ILE A 36 -1.84 -11.07 2.72
C ILE A 36 -2.49 -9.93 3.50
N GLU A 37 -2.24 -9.88 4.81
CA GLU A 37 -2.75 -8.83 5.69
C GLU A 37 -2.30 -7.44 5.20
N LEU A 38 -1.01 -7.27 4.91
CA LEU A 38 -0.47 -6.01 4.40
C LEU A 38 -1.08 -5.61 3.03
N GLN A 39 -1.25 -6.57 2.12
CA GLN A 39 -1.92 -6.32 0.83
C GLN A 39 -3.37 -5.87 1.02
N ASN A 40 -4.15 -6.58 1.83
CA ASN A 40 -5.54 -6.26 2.05
C ASN A 40 -5.71 -4.91 2.77
N ARG A 41 -4.81 -4.59 3.69
CA ARG A 41 -4.82 -3.33 4.43
C ARG A 41 -4.47 -2.15 3.53
N CYS A 42 -3.40 -2.25 2.72
CA CYS A 42 -2.89 -1.13 1.94
C CYS A 42 -3.28 -1.13 0.46
N GLY A 43 -3.93 -2.19 -0.03
CA GLY A 43 -4.29 -2.34 -1.46
C GLY A 43 -3.08 -2.46 -2.39
N ILE A 44 -1.91 -2.85 -1.87
CA ILE A 44 -0.66 -2.98 -2.63
C ILE A 44 -0.53 -4.34 -3.30
N THR A 45 0.37 -4.46 -4.28
CA THR A 45 0.60 -5.72 -4.97
C THR A 45 1.39 -6.70 -4.09
N GLU A 46 1.32 -7.98 -4.46
CA GLU A 46 2.10 -9.04 -3.82
C GLU A 46 3.60 -8.77 -3.79
N LEU A 47 4.16 -8.32 -4.91
CA LEU A 47 5.58 -7.99 -5.00
C LEU A 47 5.97 -6.85 -4.06
N GLN A 48 5.13 -5.80 -3.97
CA GLN A 48 5.37 -4.68 -3.05
C GLN A 48 5.35 -5.15 -1.60
N ALA A 49 4.36 -5.95 -1.22
CA ALA A 49 4.24 -6.48 0.14
C ALA A 49 5.45 -7.34 0.52
N VAL A 50 5.85 -8.29 -0.34
CA VAL A 50 7.02 -9.15 -0.10
C VAL A 50 8.29 -8.31 0.06
N ASN A 51 8.51 -7.32 -0.80
CA ASN A 51 9.67 -6.45 -0.71
C ASN A 51 9.67 -5.62 0.58
N ILE A 52 8.52 -5.10 1.01
CA ILE A 52 8.40 -4.41 2.30
C ILE A 52 8.77 -5.33 3.46
N LEU A 53 8.26 -6.56 3.50
CA LEU A 53 8.58 -7.53 4.56
C LEU A 53 10.07 -7.90 4.58
N ASN A 54 10.71 -7.97 3.40
CA ASN A 54 12.14 -8.18 3.26
C ASN A 54 12.97 -6.92 3.58
N GLY A 55 12.34 -5.74 3.63
CA GLY A 55 13.00 -4.47 3.89
C GLY A 55 13.61 -3.78 2.68
N PHE A 56 13.14 -4.11 1.48
CA PHE A 56 13.57 -3.50 0.22
C PHE A 56 12.58 -2.42 -0.26
N HIS A 57 13.11 -1.34 -0.83
CA HIS A 57 12.38 -0.30 -1.58
C HIS A 57 11.16 0.33 -0.87
N ALA A 58 11.09 0.27 0.46
CA ALA A 58 9.94 0.74 1.22
C ALA A 58 9.61 2.22 0.95
N ASP A 59 10.61 3.10 0.97
CA ASP A 59 10.41 4.53 0.71
C ASP A 59 9.88 4.80 -0.70
N SER A 60 10.37 4.06 -1.70
CA SER A 60 9.91 4.16 -3.09
C SER A 60 8.44 3.78 -3.23
N TYR A 61 8.00 2.72 -2.54
CA TYR A 61 6.60 2.32 -2.56
C TYR A 61 5.69 3.30 -1.86
N ILE A 62 6.11 3.85 -0.71
CA ILE A 62 5.35 4.89 0.00
C ILE A 62 5.14 6.09 -0.92
N VAL A 63 6.21 6.62 -1.53
CA VAL A 63 6.11 7.78 -2.44
C VAL A 63 5.21 7.49 -3.64
N SER A 64 5.29 6.28 -4.21
CA SER A 64 4.41 5.89 -5.31
C SER A 64 2.93 5.87 -4.91
N GLU A 65 2.60 5.38 -3.71
CA GLU A 65 1.21 5.35 -3.25
C GLU A 65 0.67 6.75 -2.92
N TYR A 66 1.50 7.63 -2.35
CA TYR A 66 1.11 9.04 -2.18
C TYR A 66 0.81 9.73 -3.51
N ARG A 67 1.59 9.47 -4.56
CA ARG A 67 1.35 10.03 -5.90
C ARG A 67 0.03 9.54 -6.50
N LYS A 68 -0.22 8.23 -6.46
CA LYS A 68 -1.49 7.64 -6.94
C LYS A 68 -2.70 8.20 -6.19
N ALA A 69 -2.59 8.37 -4.86
CA ALA A 69 -3.65 8.95 -4.07
C ALA A 69 -3.91 10.43 -4.42
N ALA A 70 -2.85 11.21 -4.67
CA ALA A 70 -2.97 12.59 -5.11
C ALA A 70 -3.59 12.71 -6.51
N GLU A 71 -3.20 11.85 -7.45
CA GLU A 71 -3.77 11.78 -8.81
C GLU A 71 -5.27 11.41 -8.74
N ASN A 72 -5.63 10.37 -7.99
CA ASN A 72 -7.02 9.97 -7.78
C ASN A 72 -7.87 11.06 -7.11
N ALA A 73 -7.30 11.83 -6.18
CA ALA A 73 -7.98 12.96 -5.56
C ALA A 73 -8.21 14.11 -6.57
N SER A 74 -7.23 14.35 -7.46
CA SER A 74 -7.32 15.38 -8.49
C SER A 74 -8.33 15.03 -9.60
N GLU A 75 -8.40 13.77 -10.03
CA GLU A 75 -9.39 13.31 -11.01
C GLU A 75 -10.81 13.42 -10.46
N LYS A 76 -11.04 13.04 -9.20
CA LYS A 76 -12.36 13.18 -8.56
C LYS A 76 -12.80 14.64 -8.42
N ALA A 77 -11.86 15.56 -8.19
CA ALA A 77 -12.15 16.99 -8.13
C ALA A 77 -12.55 17.54 -9.52
N GLN A 78 -11.85 17.12 -10.58
CA GLN A 78 -12.16 17.54 -11.95
C GLN A 78 -13.49 16.96 -12.48
N ASP A 79 -13.81 15.72 -12.11
CA ASP A 79 -15.07 15.09 -12.52
C ASP A 79 -16.30 15.75 -11.85
N HIS A 80 -16.17 16.13 -10.58
CA HIS A 80 -17.19 16.91 -9.88
C HIS A 80 -17.42 18.29 -10.52
N GLU A 81 -16.36 18.97 -10.97
CA GLU A 81 -16.48 20.26 -11.66
C GLU A 81 -17.14 20.13 -13.05
N ARG A 82 -16.88 19.05 -13.79
CA ARG A 82 -17.51 18.77 -15.09
C ARG A 82 -19.00 18.45 -14.97
N LEU A 83 -19.41 17.74 -13.93
CA LEU A 83 -20.82 17.44 -13.66
C LEU A 83 -21.60 18.69 -13.20
N GLY A 84 -20.98 19.59 -12.43
CA GLY A 84 -21.60 20.85 -12.01
C GLY A 84 -21.88 21.86 -13.14
N LYS A 85 -21.15 21.77 -14.27
CA LYS A 85 -21.34 22.67 -15.42
C LYS A 85 -22.38 22.17 -16.45
N ARG A 86 -22.83 20.91 -16.38
CA ARG A 86 -23.85 20.35 -17.30
C ARG A 86 -25.30 20.60 -16.87
N GLY A 87 -25.53 21.14 -15.65
CA GLY A 87 -26.86 21.45 -15.12
C GLY A 87 -27.36 22.89 -15.32
N LYS A 88 -26.63 23.73 -16.06
CA LYS A 88 -27.05 25.11 -16.42
C LYS A 88 -27.20 25.23 -17.94
N ARG A 89 -28.26 24.64 -18.49
CA ARG A 89 -28.78 24.97 -19.82
C ARG A 89 -30.30 24.93 -19.78
#